data_AF-L1J882-F1
#
_entry.id   AF-L1J882-F1
#
_cell.length_a   1.000
_cell.length_b   1.000
_cell.length_c   1.000
_cell.angle_alpha   90.00
_cell.angle_beta   90.00
_cell.angle_gamma   90.00
#
_symmetry.space_group_name_H-M   'P 1'
#
loop_
_entity.id
_entity.type
_entity.pdbx_description
1 polymer ?
#
loop_
_entity_poly.entity_id
_entity_poly.type
_entity_poly.pdbx_seq_one_letter_code
_entity_poly.pdbx_strand_id
1 'polypeptide(L)'
;MVKAGILLFLYLLVVCMPNVSNGAHPDSDNSATGKRQAEFPVQSSSKSKKSSVESAISTLPSPIVDSIFSEEHRKALKNEYETSGPYPHCLIKTLCSEERLRAVHDELVNNLTANLKESDLFKVYQTCDLANLGRNGVMMDLAEKLPQLISLREAIYSQQFRELVKEVTGCGELSDQVDCATNLHTTSCHLLCHDDVIGTRKVSYIIYLTSPDEEWKEEDGGALELYPSAGEGIPKIEPSKVILPIFNSLAMFKEVYTEKPRMSIQGWFHGPKDTSTHSMATVNQLISKVDNEDPFHDYDDVAGDANAVLTEEDKEELSSFINSAYLKPDAIGKMLEKFQEESHILLYDFLSDDVIDCVRELCCEEDRRHKLGQGTIPKYEAGYGEGWEPIGPPHMRRYLKYDGQPAQPKKGSSVGAILQWLKQKFVSAPFLRFLKSFTSLKLLSSKGECRRFRPGLDYTVAHYGSICKQGRLNLVWCTVDDQYDGEKSIRKEKMSKQDKMDLWSSGDVGGFECYVEAEEETTAEASDVFKMDDDDGPLLQVLARSNTMSVVLQVGMLIMTTG
;
A
#
# COMPACT_ATOMS: atom_id res chain seq x y z
N MET A 1 -7.19 -4.08 -11.33
CA MET A 1 -7.42 -4.94 -10.15
C MET A 1 -8.83 -5.52 -10.09
N VAL A 2 -9.86 -4.76 -10.45
CA VAL A 2 -11.23 -4.97 -9.97
C VAL A 2 -11.96 -6.21 -10.56
N LYS A 3 -11.30 -7.13 -11.27
CA LYS A 3 -11.99 -8.30 -11.89
C LYS A 3 -12.31 -9.45 -10.95
N ALA A 4 -11.58 -9.60 -9.84
CA ALA A 4 -11.81 -10.66 -8.84
C ALA A 4 -12.50 -10.12 -7.58
N GLY A 5 -13.32 -10.94 -6.93
CA GLY A 5 -13.81 -10.69 -5.57
C GLY A 5 -12.73 -11.09 -4.56
N ILE A 6 -12.21 -10.10 -3.83
CA ILE A 6 -11.28 -10.30 -2.72
C ILE A 6 -12.13 -10.55 -1.45
N LEU A 7 -11.83 -11.60 -0.69
CA LEU A 7 -12.45 -11.86 0.61
C LEU A 7 -11.51 -12.60 1.58
N LEU A 8 -10.30 -12.06 1.77
CA LEU A 8 -9.34 -12.59 2.75
C LEU A 8 -9.86 -12.49 4.19
N PHE A 9 -9.53 -13.50 5.02
CA PHE A 9 -10.18 -13.74 6.30
C PHE A 9 -9.34 -13.40 7.55
N LEU A 10 -9.98 -13.74 8.68
CA LEU A 10 -9.44 -14.33 9.91
C LEU A 10 -7.91 -14.35 10.09
N TYR A 11 -7.47 -13.37 10.87
CA TYR A 11 -6.12 -13.23 11.41
C TYR A 11 -6.12 -13.66 12.88
N LEU A 12 -5.21 -14.53 13.29
CA LEU A 12 -5.03 -14.95 14.69
C LEU A 12 -3.56 -14.88 15.08
N LEU A 13 -3.24 -13.94 15.98
CA LEU A 13 -1.94 -13.78 16.62
C LEU A 13 -1.88 -14.62 17.90
N VAL A 14 -0.85 -15.46 18.03
CA VAL A 14 -0.61 -16.26 19.24
C VAL A 14 0.77 -15.94 19.83
N VAL A 15 0.84 -15.48 21.08
CA VAL A 15 2.13 -15.23 21.75
C VAL A 15 2.77 -16.56 22.14
N CYS A 16 4.05 -16.71 21.81
CA CYS A 16 4.81 -17.93 22.06
C CYS A 16 6.12 -17.62 22.79
N MET A 17 6.63 -18.57 23.56
CA MET A 17 8.04 -18.53 24.01
C MET A 17 8.86 -19.64 23.34
N PRO A 18 10.09 -19.33 22.87
CA PRO A 18 11.00 -20.35 22.38
C PRO A 18 11.45 -21.27 23.53
N ASN A 19 11.59 -22.57 23.26
CA ASN A 19 12.19 -23.51 24.20
C ASN A 19 13.71 -23.25 24.27
N VAL A 20 14.16 -22.59 25.32
CA VAL A 20 15.59 -22.29 25.53
C VAL A 20 16.33 -23.52 26.04
N SER A 21 16.89 -24.32 25.14
CA SER A 21 17.94 -25.29 25.47
C SER A 21 19.31 -24.64 25.35
N ASN A 22 19.97 -24.39 26.48
CA ASN A 22 21.30 -23.75 26.52
C ASN A 22 22.36 -24.54 25.73
N GLY A 23 22.96 -23.89 24.73
CA GLY A 23 24.15 -24.36 24.03
C GLY A 23 25.10 -23.19 23.75
N ALA A 24 26.22 -23.12 24.48
CA ALA A 24 27.20 -22.05 24.35
C ALA A 24 28.42 -22.50 23.54
N HIS A 25 28.91 -21.65 22.63
CA HIS A 25 30.31 -21.62 22.17
C HIS A 25 30.61 -20.31 21.38
N PRO A 26 31.88 -19.95 21.09
CA PRO A 26 32.47 -18.77 21.76
C PRO A 26 32.95 -17.66 20.82
N ASP A 27 33.43 -16.57 21.43
CA ASP A 27 34.13 -15.47 20.78
C ASP A 27 35.34 -15.89 19.92
N SER A 28 35.59 -15.12 18.85
CA SER A 28 36.97 -14.93 18.35
C SER A 28 37.17 -13.57 17.69
N ASP A 29 38.18 -12.84 18.17
CA ASP A 29 38.77 -11.69 17.49
C ASP A 29 39.32 -12.09 16.09
N ASN A 30 39.24 -11.21 15.08
CA ASN A 30 40.37 -10.29 14.83
C ASN A 30 40.28 -9.37 13.59
N SER A 31 41.01 -8.25 13.73
CA SER A 31 41.77 -7.54 12.68
C SER A 31 41.04 -6.72 11.61
N ALA A 32 41.22 -5.40 11.73
CA ALA A 32 40.95 -4.43 10.68
C ALA A 32 41.97 -4.51 9.52
N THR A 33 41.53 -4.22 8.29
CA THR A 33 42.38 -3.58 7.28
C THR A 33 41.58 -2.54 6.48
N GLY A 34 42.01 -1.28 6.55
CA GLY A 34 41.40 -0.20 5.77
C GLY A 34 41.88 -0.20 4.30
N LYS A 35 41.01 0.24 3.39
CA LYS A 35 41.38 0.61 2.01
C LYS A 35 40.97 2.04 1.72
N ARG A 36 41.82 2.73 0.95
CA ARG A 36 41.84 4.18 0.78
C ARG A 36 40.83 4.62 -0.27
N GLN A 37 40.09 5.70 0.01
CA GLN A 37 39.54 6.55 -1.05
C GLN A 37 40.69 7.21 -1.81
N ALA A 38 40.55 7.35 -3.12
CA ALA A 38 41.49 8.06 -3.99
C ALA A 38 40.80 9.30 -4.58
N GLU A 39 41.08 10.47 -4.01
CA GLU A 39 40.77 11.75 -4.63
C GLU A 39 41.74 12.00 -5.81
N PHE A 40 41.22 12.45 -6.95
CA PHE A 40 42.00 13.10 -8.01
C PHE A 40 41.15 14.18 -8.70
N PRO A 41 41.76 15.20 -9.33
CA PRO A 41 41.47 16.57 -8.90
C PRO A 41 40.60 17.37 -9.88
N VAL A 42 39.97 18.41 -9.34
CA VAL A 42 39.35 19.50 -10.10
C VAL A 42 40.42 20.25 -10.91
N GLN A 43 40.27 20.30 -12.23
CA GLN A 43 40.91 21.31 -13.09
C GLN A 43 39.86 22.22 -13.71
N SER A 44 40.14 23.52 -13.65
CA SER A 44 39.23 24.60 -14.06
C SER A 44 39.61 25.19 -15.42
N SER A 45 38.64 25.91 -16.01
CA SER A 45 38.67 26.68 -17.28
C SER A 45 38.40 25.86 -18.55
N SER A 46 37.41 26.20 -19.39
CA SER A 46 37.19 27.55 -19.93
C SER A 46 35.85 27.74 -20.68
N LYS A 47 35.36 28.99 -20.67
CA LYS A 47 34.42 29.63 -21.61
C LYS A 47 33.04 28.99 -21.84
N SER A 48 32.01 29.64 -21.30
CA SER A 48 30.60 29.36 -21.56
C SER A 48 30.22 29.56 -23.03
N LYS A 49 29.87 28.46 -23.70
CA LYS A 49 28.83 28.46 -24.73
C LYS A 49 27.53 28.05 -24.03
N LYS A 50 26.44 28.79 -24.22
CA LYS A 50 25.10 28.29 -23.88
C LYS A 50 24.87 26.98 -24.62
N SER A 51 24.18 26.03 -24.00
CA SER A 51 23.82 24.79 -24.68
C SER A 51 22.83 25.05 -25.82
N SER A 52 22.80 24.15 -26.81
CA SER A 52 21.75 24.05 -27.82
C SER A 52 20.36 24.16 -27.19
N VAL A 53 20.14 23.38 -26.14
CA VAL A 53 18.93 23.31 -25.31
C VAL A 53 18.51 24.68 -24.76
N GLU A 54 19.40 25.40 -24.07
CA GLU A 54 19.10 26.73 -23.52
C GLU A 54 18.69 27.73 -24.61
N SER A 55 19.32 27.66 -25.79
CA SER A 55 18.98 28.54 -26.90
C SER A 55 17.59 28.25 -27.46
N ALA A 56 17.22 26.97 -27.62
CA ALA A 56 15.89 26.56 -28.06
C ALA A 56 14.80 27.01 -27.06
N ILE A 57 14.98 26.71 -25.77
CA ILE A 57 14.02 27.11 -24.71
C ILE A 57 13.82 28.63 -24.70
N SER A 58 14.88 29.43 -24.84
CA SER A 58 14.79 30.90 -24.81
C SER A 58 13.98 31.53 -25.96
N THR A 59 13.64 30.76 -26.99
CA THR A 59 12.78 31.19 -28.11
C THR A 59 11.32 30.77 -27.96
N LEU A 60 11.01 29.88 -27.01
CA LEU A 60 9.64 29.48 -26.72
C LEU A 60 8.95 30.53 -25.83
N PRO A 61 7.68 30.90 -26.11
CA PRO A 61 6.89 31.70 -25.16
C PRO A 61 6.64 30.89 -23.87
N SER A 62 6.06 31.52 -22.84
CA SER A 62 5.55 30.77 -21.69
C SER A 62 4.53 29.70 -22.16
N PRO A 63 4.60 28.45 -21.68
CA PRO A 63 3.54 27.47 -21.94
C PRO A 63 2.28 27.79 -21.12
N ILE A 64 2.44 28.43 -19.96
CA ILE A 64 1.40 28.84 -19.01
C ILE A 64 0.63 30.05 -19.57
N VAL A 65 -0.71 30.03 -19.48
CA VAL A 65 -1.57 31.10 -20.02
C VAL A 65 -1.61 32.34 -19.10
N ASP A 66 -1.46 33.53 -19.69
CA ASP A 66 -1.36 34.79 -18.93
C ASP A 66 -2.57 35.07 -18.02
N SER A 67 -3.75 34.53 -18.36
CA SER A 67 -4.97 34.71 -17.58
C SER A 67 -4.87 34.21 -16.14
N ILE A 68 -4.03 33.20 -15.84
CA ILE A 68 -3.87 32.72 -14.46
C ILE A 68 -3.21 33.76 -13.54
N PHE A 69 -2.44 34.68 -14.11
CA PHE A 69 -1.73 35.71 -13.37
C PHE A 69 -2.55 36.99 -13.17
N SER A 70 -3.77 37.06 -13.73
CA SER A 70 -4.68 38.19 -13.56
C SER A 70 -5.13 38.36 -12.11
N GLU A 71 -5.37 39.60 -11.68
CA GLU A 71 -5.81 39.92 -10.31
C GLU A 71 -7.17 39.26 -9.97
N GLU A 72 -8.05 39.14 -10.97
CA GLU A 72 -9.34 38.44 -10.83
C GLU A 72 -9.14 36.94 -10.57
N HIS A 73 -8.30 36.27 -11.38
CA HIS A 73 -8.04 34.84 -11.20
C HIS A 73 -7.32 34.55 -9.88
N ARG A 74 -6.33 35.38 -9.50
CA ARG A 74 -5.63 35.30 -8.19
C ARG A 74 -6.61 35.34 -7.02
N LYS A 75 -7.54 36.31 -7.02
CA LYS A 75 -8.57 36.45 -5.97
C LYS A 75 -9.54 35.27 -5.95
N ALA A 76 -9.98 34.81 -7.12
CA ALA A 76 -10.87 33.66 -7.24
C ALA A 76 -10.21 32.38 -6.70
N LEU A 77 -8.97 32.09 -7.11
CA LEU A 77 -8.23 30.90 -6.71
C LEU A 77 -7.86 30.93 -5.23
N LYS A 78 -7.53 32.10 -4.67
CA LYS A 78 -7.34 32.30 -3.24
C LYS A 78 -8.61 32.03 -2.43
N ASN A 79 -9.75 32.59 -2.86
CA ASN A 79 -11.03 32.33 -2.20
C ASN A 79 -11.42 30.85 -2.29
N GLU A 80 -11.17 30.19 -3.42
CA GLU A 80 -11.33 28.74 -3.56
C GLU A 80 -10.47 28.01 -2.52
N TYR A 81 -9.17 28.30 -2.45
CA TYR A 81 -8.25 27.70 -1.50
C TYR A 81 -8.70 27.87 -0.04
N GLU A 82 -9.03 29.10 0.37
CA GLU A 82 -9.44 29.45 1.75
C GLU A 82 -10.80 28.87 2.15
N THR A 83 -11.73 28.63 1.21
CA THR A 83 -13.09 28.13 1.50
C THR A 83 -13.29 26.65 1.19
N SER A 84 -12.28 26.00 0.61
CA SER A 84 -12.30 24.57 0.28
C SER A 84 -12.24 23.66 1.51
N GLY A 85 -12.71 22.41 1.35
CA GLY A 85 -12.66 21.37 2.39
C GLY A 85 -12.44 19.98 1.78
N PRO A 86 -11.76 19.06 2.47
CA PRO A 86 -11.57 19.02 3.93
C PRO A 86 -10.45 19.89 4.52
N TYR A 87 -9.47 20.27 3.70
CA TYR A 87 -8.39 21.19 4.03
C TYR A 87 -8.11 22.08 2.81
N PRO A 88 -7.39 23.21 2.97
CA PRO A 88 -7.15 24.15 1.89
C PRO A 88 -6.51 23.50 0.64
N HIS A 89 -7.20 23.61 -0.49
CA HIS A 89 -6.77 23.13 -1.81
C HIS A 89 -7.46 23.92 -2.92
N CYS A 90 -6.90 23.94 -4.13
CA CYS A 90 -7.53 24.61 -5.27
C CYS A 90 -7.14 23.97 -6.62
N LEU A 91 -7.94 24.24 -7.67
CA LEU A 91 -7.83 23.65 -9.00
C LEU A 91 -7.77 24.71 -10.11
N ILE A 92 -6.59 24.85 -10.73
CA ILE A 92 -6.44 25.56 -12.01
C ILE A 92 -6.86 24.61 -13.14
N LYS A 93 -8.03 24.83 -13.74
CA LYS A 93 -8.59 23.95 -14.79
C LYS A 93 -7.90 24.03 -16.16
N THR A 94 -7.13 25.09 -16.40
CA THR A 94 -6.43 25.33 -17.67
C THR A 94 -5.14 26.07 -17.36
N LEU A 95 -4.06 25.29 -17.16
CA LEU A 95 -2.75 25.80 -16.79
C LEU A 95 -2.02 26.39 -18.00
N CYS A 96 -2.00 25.62 -19.10
CA CYS A 96 -1.22 25.89 -20.29
C CYS A 96 -2.11 26.11 -21.52
N SER A 97 -1.52 26.66 -22.58
CA SER A 97 -2.13 26.59 -23.91
C SER A 97 -2.16 25.13 -24.38
N GLU A 98 -3.26 24.72 -25.01
CA GLU A 98 -3.49 23.31 -25.36
C GLU A 98 -2.40 22.77 -26.29
N GLU A 99 -2.01 23.54 -27.30
CA GLU A 99 -0.88 23.25 -28.21
C GLU A 99 0.41 22.91 -27.44
N ARG A 100 0.76 23.73 -26.44
CA ARG A 100 1.99 23.57 -25.67
C ARG A 100 1.94 22.35 -24.76
N LEU A 101 0.82 22.09 -24.09
CA LEU A 101 0.73 20.91 -23.22
C LEU A 101 0.59 19.60 -24.00
N ARG A 102 -0.05 19.61 -25.18
CA ARG A 102 0.01 18.48 -26.12
C ARG A 102 1.45 18.21 -26.55
N ALA A 103 2.23 19.24 -26.89
CA ALA A 103 3.64 19.07 -27.23
C ALA A 103 4.49 18.54 -26.05
N VAL A 104 4.19 18.93 -24.80
CA VAL A 104 4.81 18.32 -23.60
C VAL A 104 4.41 16.84 -23.46
N HIS A 105 3.13 16.51 -23.63
CA HIS A 105 2.63 15.13 -23.59
C HIS A 105 3.33 14.26 -24.64
N ASP A 106 3.45 14.75 -25.88
CA ASP A 106 4.11 14.03 -26.97
C ASP A 106 5.61 13.86 -26.71
N GLU A 107 6.29 14.86 -26.15
CA GLU A 107 7.68 14.74 -25.71
C GLU A 107 7.86 13.65 -24.65
N LEU A 108 7.00 13.61 -23.63
CA LEU A 108 7.02 12.62 -22.57
C LEU A 108 6.83 11.20 -23.13
N VAL A 109 5.75 10.98 -23.90
CA VAL A 109 5.38 9.66 -24.45
C VAL A 109 6.44 9.10 -25.40
N ASN A 110 7.09 9.94 -26.21
CA ASN A 110 8.04 9.48 -27.22
C ASN A 110 9.50 9.38 -26.74
N ASN A 111 9.86 10.02 -25.61
CA ASN A 111 11.28 10.16 -25.23
C ASN A 111 11.62 9.79 -23.78
N LEU A 112 10.67 9.71 -22.85
CA LEU A 112 10.95 9.28 -21.48
C LEU A 112 10.64 7.78 -21.26
N THR A 113 11.57 7.12 -20.58
CA THR A 113 11.33 5.82 -19.95
C THR A 113 10.95 6.04 -18.49
N ALA A 114 9.88 5.36 -18.04
CA ALA A 114 9.50 5.28 -16.65
C ALA A 114 9.75 3.85 -16.13
N ASN A 115 10.29 3.72 -14.93
CA ASN A 115 10.56 2.43 -14.29
C ASN A 115 9.48 2.17 -13.23
N LEU A 116 9.05 0.92 -13.10
CA LEU A 116 8.15 0.53 -12.01
C LEU A 116 8.87 0.73 -10.66
N LYS A 117 8.16 1.33 -9.70
CA LYS A 117 8.52 1.38 -8.29
C LYS A 117 7.31 0.91 -7.49
N GLU A 118 7.53 0.00 -6.57
CA GLU A 118 6.47 -0.61 -5.76
C GLU A 118 6.92 -0.69 -4.30
N SER A 119 6.01 -0.38 -3.39
CA SER A 119 6.15 -0.44 -1.94
C SER A 119 4.80 -0.79 -1.32
N ASP A 120 4.74 -0.78 0.01
CA ASP A 120 3.50 -0.91 0.76
C ASP A 120 2.54 0.28 0.60
N LEU A 121 3.08 1.46 0.28
CA LEU A 121 2.32 2.71 0.12
C LEU A 121 1.93 3.00 -1.34
N PHE A 122 2.68 2.50 -2.33
CA PHE A 122 2.43 2.82 -3.74
C PHE A 122 2.91 1.75 -4.74
N LYS A 123 2.34 1.81 -5.94
CA LYS A 123 2.81 1.13 -7.16
C LYS A 123 2.73 2.13 -8.29
N VAL A 124 3.86 2.58 -8.86
CA VAL A 124 3.88 3.67 -9.85
C VAL A 124 5.02 3.50 -10.85
N TYR A 125 4.81 3.88 -12.11
CA TYR A 125 5.91 4.02 -13.07
C TYR A 125 6.46 5.44 -12.99
N GLN A 126 7.70 5.61 -12.54
CA GLN A 126 8.32 6.92 -12.32
C GLN A 126 9.49 7.17 -13.27
N THR A 127 9.58 8.38 -13.83
CA THR A 127 10.72 8.80 -14.65
C THR A 127 11.92 9.18 -13.78
N CYS A 128 13.03 9.60 -14.40
CA CYS A 128 14.07 10.35 -13.69
C CYS A 128 13.49 11.64 -13.07
N ASP A 129 14.15 12.11 -12.00
CA ASP A 129 13.96 13.45 -11.44
C ASP A 129 14.27 14.53 -12.49
N LEU A 130 13.31 15.42 -12.72
CA LEU A 130 13.39 16.48 -13.73
C LEU A 130 14.27 17.66 -13.28
N ALA A 131 14.68 17.75 -12.02
CA ALA A 131 15.60 18.80 -11.54
C ALA A 131 16.98 18.71 -12.22
N ASN A 132 17.43 17.51 -12.56
CA ASN A 132 18.75 17.27 -13.16
C ASN A 132 18.76 17.38 -14.70
N LEU A 133 17.60 17.28 -15.35
CA LEU A 133 17.48 17.24 -16.81
C LEU A 133 18.05 18.51 -17.48
N GLY A 134 19.15 18.36 -18.22
CA GLY A 134 19.78 19.45 -18.97
C GLY A 134 20.52 20.48 -18.11
N ARG A 135 20.75 20.22 -16.81
CA ARG A 135 21.56 21.07 -15.93
C ARG A 135 22.97 20.48 -15.75
N ASN A 136 23.99 21.34 -15.67
CA ASN A 136 25.38 20.96 -15.39
C ASN A 136 25.99 19.82 -16.27
N GLY A 137 25.49 19.62 -17.49
CA GLY A 137 25.92 18.54 -18.39
C GLY A 137 25.21 17.20 -18.18
N VAL A 138 24.30 17.10 -17.21
CA VAL A 138 23.56 15.88 -16.88
C VAL A 138 22.41 15.66 -17.87
N MET A 139 22.32 14.44 -18.41
CA MET A 139 21.25 13.99 -19.32
C MET A 139 21.02 14.89 -20.55
N MET A 140 22.08 15.49 -21.12
CA MET A 140 21.97 16.44 -22.23
C MET A 140 21.31 15.86 -23.50
N ASP A 141 21.68 14.64 -23.91
CA ASP A 141 21.10 13.95 -25.09
C ASP A 141 19.59 13.70 -24.95
N LEU A 142 19.09 13.65 -23.71
CA LEU A 142 17.67 13.54 -23.40
C LEU A 142 17.02 14.92 -23.33
N ALA A 143 17.70 15.91 -22.74
CA ALA A 143 17.25 17.30 -22.68
C ALA A 143 17.07 17.93 -24.07
N GLU A 144 17.90 17.57 -25.06
CA GLU A 144 17.72 17.98 -26.46
C GLU A 144 16.42 17.48 -27.10
N LYS A 145 15.82 16.42 -26.55
CA LYS A 145 14.53 15.84 -27.01
C LYS A 145 13.33 16.32 -26.19
N LEU A 146 13.56 17.07 -25.12
CA LEU A 146 12.54 17.50 -24.15
C LEU A 146 12.44 19.04 -23.94
N PRO A 147 12.60 19.90 -24.98
CA PRO A 147 12.56 21.36 -24.80
C PRO A 147 11.21 21.89 -24.31
N GLN A 148 10.07 21.27 -24.64
CA GLN A 148 8.76 21.70 -24.13
C GLN A 148 8.58 21.35 -22.65
N LEU A 149 8.97 20.13 -22.25
CA LEU A 149 8.95 19.71 -20.84
C LEU A 149 9.84 20.62 -19.98
N ILE A 150 11.05 20.93 -20.45
CA ILE A 150 11.95 21.85 -19.74
C ILE A 150 11.35 23.27 -19.69
N SER A 151 10.74 23.75 -20.78
CA SER A 151 10.04 25.04 -20.80
C SER A 151 8.90 25.09 -19.76
N LEU A 152 8.15 24.00 -19.58
CA LEU A 152 7.12 23.89 -18.54
C LEU A 152 7.73 23.89 -17.13
N ARG A 153 8.79 23.10 -16.89
CA ARG A 153 9.50 23.06 -15.61
C ARG A 153 9.98 24.45 -15.17
N GLU A 154 10.68 25.17 -16.04
CA GLU A 154 11.20 26.50 -15.72
C GLU A 154 10.07 27.53 -15.54
N ALA A 155 8.92 27.37 -16.22
CA ALA A 155 7.75 28.22 -16.02
C ALA A 155 7.08 27.99 -14.65
N ILE A 156 6.95 26.74 -14.21
CA ILE A 156 6.35 26.37 -12.90
C ILE A 156 7.23 26.81 -11.71
N TYR A 157 8.55 26.69 -11.82
CA TYR A 157 9.48 27.15 -10.78
C TYR A 157 9.88 28.63 -10.91
N SER A 158 9.37 29.34 -11.91
CA SER A 158 9.61 30.76 -12.13
C SER A 158 9.21 31.60 -10.91
N GLN A 159 9.85 32.77 -10.75
CA GLN A 159 9.47 33.72 -9.70
C GLN A 159 7.98 34.12 -9.79
N GLN A 160 7.47 34.38 -11.00
CA GLN A 160 6.08 34.79 -11.24
C GLN A 160 5.06 33.73 -10.77
N PHE A 161 5.37 32.44 -10.98
CA PHE A 161 4.51 31.34 -10.55
C PHE A 161 4.66 31.08 -9.03
N ARG A 162 5.87 31.15 -8.47
CA ARG A 162 6.06 31.06 -7.02
C ARG A 162 5.37 32.19 -6.25
N GLU A 163 5.32 33.41 -6.81
CA GLU A 163 4.56 34.53 -6.27
C GLU A 163 3.05 34.28 -6.30
N LEU A 164 2.52 33.68 -7.37
CA LEU A 164 1.12 33.22 -7.45
C LEU A 164 0.81 32.19 -6.36
N VAL A 165 1.63 31.14 -6.21
CA VAL A 165 1.45 30.10 -5.19
C VAL A 165 1.47 30.70 -3.78
N LYS A 166 2.45 31.57 -3.49
CA LYS A 166 2.58 32.27 -2.20
C LYS A 166 1.36 33.14 -1.86
N GLU A 167 0.82 33.89 -2.83
CA GLU A 167 -0.33 34.78 -2.63
C GLU A 167 -1.62 34.01 -2.34
N VAL A 168 -1.84 32.92 -3.10
CA VAL A 168 -3.02 32.05 -3.04
C VAL A 168 -3.01 31.19 -1.76
N THR A 169 -1.88 30.55 -1.46
CA THR A 169 -1.81 29.58 -0.36
C THR A 169 -1.42 30.17 1.00
N GLY A 170 -0.77 31.34 1.01
CA GLY A 170 -0.21 31.94 2.21
C GLY A 170 1.00 31.19 2.79
N CYS A 171 1.63 30.27 2.05
CA CYS A 171 2.66 29.35 2.54
C CYS A 171 3.99 29.99 3.02
N GLY A 172 4.17 31.30 2.81
CA GLY A 172 5.42 32.01 3.09
C GLY A 172 6.38 32.03 1.88
N GLU A 173 7.66 32.25 2.12
CA GLU A 173 8.67 32.25 1.05
C GLU A 173 8.92 30.85 0.48
N LEU A 174 9.08 30.80 -0.84
CA LEU A 174 9.40 29.58 -1.60
C LEU A 174 10.79 29.72 -2.24
N SER A 175 11.59 28.66 -2.19
CA SER A 175 12.88 28.58 -2.91
C SER A 175 12.66 28.32 -4.41
N ASP A 176 13.73 28.42 -5.19
CA ASP A 176 13.81 28.03 -6.60
C ASP A 176 14.24 26.56 -6.80
N GLN A 177 14.25 25.76 -5.73
CA GLN A 177 14.51 24.33 -5.79
C GLN A 177 13.44 23.65 -6.63
N VAL A 178 13.88 22.98 -7.70
CA VAL A 178 13.05 22.05 -8.46
C VAL A 178 13.03 20.71 -7.72
N ASP A 179 11.83 20.18 -7.48
CA ASP A 179 11.58 18.82 -6.99
C ASP A 179 10.32 18.33 -7.71
N CYS A 180 10.49 17.70 -8.86
CA CYS A 180 9.37 17.16 -9.64
C CYS A 180 9.77 15.99 -10.54
N ALA A 181 8.85 15.04 -10.70
CA ALA A 181 9.00 13.86 -11.55
C ALA A 181 7.71 13.60 -12.33
N THR A 182 7.84 12.94 -13.49
CA THR A 182 6.67 12.42 -14.20
C THR A 182 6.36 11.04 -13.64
N ASN A 183 5.11 10.87 -13.22
CA ASN A 183 4.59 9.62 -12.69
C ASN A 183 3.45 9.15 -13.60
N LEU A 184 3.52 7.88 -13.97
CA LEU A 184 2.55 7.18 -14.79
C LEU A 184 1.89 6.10 -13.93
N HIS A 185 0.59 6.26 -13.72
CA HIS A 185 -0.24 5.25 -13.07
C HIS A 185 -0.94 4.47 -14.17
N THR A 186 -0.62 3.21 -14.37
CA THR A 186 -1.40 2.29 -15.23
C THR A 186 -2.39 1.49 -14.38
N THR A 187 -3.07 0.52 -14.98
CA THR A 187 -3.88 -0.45 -14.23
C THR A 187 -3.04 -1.09 -13.11
N SER A 188 -3.62 -1.24 -11.91
CA SER A 188 -2.99 -1.61 -10.61
C SER A 188 -2.12 -0.55 -9.92
N CYS A 189 -1.70 0.51 -10.60
CA CYS A 189 -0.84 1.53 -9.99
C CYS A 189 -1.61 2.42 -8.99
N HIS A 190 -1.08 2.51 -7.77
CA HIS A 190 -1.73 3.23 -6.67
C HIS A 190 -0.76 4.08 -5.86
N LEU A 191 -1.33 4.98 -5.07
CA LEU A 191 -0.68 5.72 -4.00
C LEU A 191 -1.72 5.89 -2.90
N LEU A 192 -1.46 5.31 -1.73
CA LEU A 192 -2.39 5.23 -0.62
C LEU A 192 -2.39 6.52 0.21
N CYS A 193 -3.28 6.59 1.20
CA CYS A 193 -3.46 7.79 2.03
C CYS A 193 -2.18 8.18 2.80
N HIS A 194 -1.66 9.37 2.56
CA HIS A 194 -0.49 9.94 3.25
C HIS A 194 -0.64 11.47 3.40
N ASP A 195 0.22 12.12 4.18
CA ASP A 195 0.13 13.56 4.48
C ASP A 195 1.19 14.44 3.77
N ASP A 196 2.16 13.80 3.10
CA ASP A 196 3.17 14.43 2.24
C ASP A 196 4.12 15.40 2.99
N VAL A 197 4.26 15.23 4.31
CA VAL A 197 5.07 16.10 5.20
C VAL A 197 6.54 15.68 5.22
N ILE A 198 7.27 15.91 4.12
CA ILE A 198 8.70 15.58 4.02
C ILE A 198 9.58 16.84 4.00
N GLY A 199 10.55 16.89 4.92
CA GLY A 199 11.65 17.87 4.93
C GLY A 199 11.22 19.34 4.89
N THR A 200 11.49 20.01 3.76
CA THR A 200 11.23 21.45 3.55
C THR A 200 10.02 21.75 2.65
N ARG A 201 9.24 20.73 2.27
CA ARG A 201 8.04 20.88 1.40
C ARG A 201 7.02 21.84 2.03
N LYS A 202 6.42 22.70 1.22
CA LYS A 202 5.41 23.70 1.63
C LYS A 202 4.08 23.55 0.90
N VAL A 203 4.13 23.26 -0.41
CA VAL A 203 2.94 23.09 -1.26
C VAL A 203 3.23 21.96 -2.25
N SER A 204 2.37 20.95 -2.29
CA SER A 204 2.38 19.89 -3.30
C SER A 204 1.47 20.28 -4.46
N TYR A 205 1.86 19.92 -5.68
CA TYR A 205 1.05 20.14 -6.88
C TYR A 205 1.10 18.93 -7.81
N ILE A 206 0.02 18.76 -8.59
CA ILE A 206 0.01 17.80 -9.70
C ILE A 206 -0.57 18.47 -10.93
N ILE A 207 0.18 18.38 -12.03
CA ILE A 207 -0.25 18.70 -13.39
C ILE A 207 -0.70 17.40 -14.04
N TYR A 208 -1.95 17.32 -14.47
CA TYR A 208 -2.50 16.14 -15.14
C TYR A 208 -2.28 16.22 -16.66
N LEU A 209 -1.55 15.24 -17.18
CA LEU A 209 -1.31 15.02 -18.61
C LEU A 209 -1.93 13.71 -19.07
N THR A 210 -3.18 13.48 -18.66
CA THR A 210 -4.03 12.39 -19.17
C THR A 210 -4.29 12.58 -20.67
N SER A 211 -4.80 11.54 -21.35
CA SER A 211 -5.01 11.58 -22.81
C SER A 211 -5.77 12.86 -23.23
N PRO A 212 -5.20 13.70 -24.11
CA PRO A 212 -5.83 14.96 -24.48
C PRO A 212 -7.02 14.78 -25.43
N ASP A 213 -7.19 13.58 -25.99
CA ASP A 213 -8.24 13.24 -26.97
C ASP A 213 -9.31 12.29 -26.40
N GLU A 214 -9.12 11.78 -25.18
CA GLU A 214 -10.09 10.93 -24.49
C GLU A 214 -10.51 11.55 -23.15
N GLU A 215 -11.81 11.79 -22.98
CA GLU A 215 -12.35 12.23 -21.69
C GLU A 215 -12.04 11.23 -20.58
N TRP A 216 -11.62 11.76 -19.43
CA TRP A 216 -11.39 11.00 -18.21
C TRP A 216 -12.63 11.00 -17.31
N LYS A 217 -13.01 9.83 -16.82
CA LYS A 217 -14.28 9.60 -16.11
C LYS A 217 -14.05 8.97 -14.74
N GLU A 218 -15.10 8.91 -13.93
CA GLU A 218 -15.05 8.26 -12.61
C GLU A 218 -14.75 6.76 -12.73
N GLU A 219 -15.22 6.11 -13.79
CA GLU A 219 -14.99 4.67 -14.03
C GLU A 219 -13.55 4.33 -14.44
N ASP A 220 -12.75 5.32 -14.87
CA ASP A 220 -11.32 5.15 -15.18
C ASP A 220 -10.43 5.12 -13.91
N GLY A 221 -11.04 5.31 -12.73
CA GLY A 221 -10.35 5.73 -11.51
C GLY A 221 -9.78 7.14 -11.73
N GLY A 222 -8.64 7.46 -11.12
CA GLY A 222 -7.89 8.68 -11.44
C GLY A 222 -7.86 9.71 -10.33
N ALA A 223 -8.84 9.62 -9.44
CA ALA A 223 -9.16 10.70 -8.55
C ALA A 223 -8.10 10.89 -7.46
N LEU A 224 -7.73 12.16 -7.31
CA LEU A 224 -7.28 12.72 -6.06
C LEU A 224 -8.46 12.73 -5.06
N GLU A 225 -8.37 11.98 -3.97
CA GLU A 225 -9.35 11.96 -2.88
C GLU A 225 -8.78 12.67 -1.64
N LEU A 226 -9.48 13.69 -1.11
CA LEU A 226 -9.02 14.40 0.08
C LEU A 226 -9.78 13.90 1.30
N TYR A 227 -9.02 13.48 2.31
CA TYR A 227 -9.55 12.89 3.54
C TYR A 227 -9.74 13.95 4.65
N PRO A 228 -10.94 14.08 5.24
CA PRO A 228 -11.17 14.92 6.41
C PRO A 228 -10.46 14.39 7.65
N SER A 229 -10.01 15.30 8.51
CA SER A 229 -9.45 14.92 9.82
C SER A 229 -10.55 14.42 10.77
N ALA A 230 -10.25 13.37 11.51
CA ALA A 230 -10.96 12.88 12.70
C ALA A 230 -10.33 13.38 14.01
N GLY A 231 -9.16 14.03 13.93
CA GLY A 231 -8.32 14.46 15.03
C GLY A 231 -6.88 14.71 14.56
N GLU A 232 -6.02 15.21 15.45
CA GLU A 232 -4.62 15.47 15.12
C GLU A 232 -3.90 14.19 14.62
N GLY A 233 -3.32 14.28 13.41
CA GLY A 233 -2.67 13.16 12.70
C GLY A 233 -3.61 12.09 12.15
N ILE A 234 -4.93 12.17 12.36
CA ILE A 234 -5.87 11.10 12.00
C ILE A 234 -6.81 11.57 10.87
N PRO A 235 -6.73 11.02 9.65
CA PRO A 235 -7.79 11.09 8.65
C PRO A 235 -8.96 10.15 9.00
N LYS A 236 -10.19 10.54 8.65
CA LYS A 236 -11.34 9.63 8.60
C LYS A 236 -11.11 8.56 7.54
N ILE A 237 -11.84 7.44 7.64
CA ILE A 237 -11.73 6.29 6.73
C ILE A 237 -12.14 6.63 5.28
N GLU A 238 -13.00 7.63 5.12
CA GLU A 238 -13.65 7.99 3.85
C GLU A 238 -13.23 9.38 3.40
N PRO A 239 -12.94 9.59 2.10
CA PRO A 239 -12.67 10.91 1.56
C PRO A 239 -13.95 11.75 1.49
N SER A 240 -13.84 13.07 1.69
CA SER A 240 -14.98 14.00 1.56
C SER A 240 -14.94 14.81 0.27
N LYS A 241 -13.89 14.65 -0.54
CA LYS A 241 -13.66 15.36 -1.79
C LYS A 241 -12.93 14.44 -2.75
N VAL A 242 -13.36 14.43 -4.00
CA VAL A 242 -12.81 13.59 -5.09
C VAL A 242 -12.62 14.52 -6.29
N ILE A 243 -11.44 14.49 -6.92
CA ILE A 243 -11.02 15.40 -7.99
C ILE A 243 -10.43 14.56 -9.13
N LEU A 244 -11.10 14.55 -10.28
CA LEU A 244 -10.67 13.77 -11.46
C LEU A 244 -9.42 14.36 -12.12
N PRO A 245 -8.55 13.52 -12.72
CA PRO A 245 -7.29 13.92 -13.34
C PRO A 245 -7.51 14.45 -14.77
N ILE A 246 -8.16 15.60 -14.89
CA ILE A 246 -8.53 16.18 -16.18
C ILE A 246 -7.28 16.79 -16.85
N PHE A 247 -7.04 16.49 -18.13
CA PHE A 247 -5.92 17.04 -18.91
C PHE A 247 -5.85 18.57 -18.80
N ASN A 248 -4.63 19.11 -18.70
CA ASN A 248 -4.36 20.55 -18.56
C ASN A 248 -4.89 21.21 -17.28
N SER A 249 -5.37 20.40 -16.32
CA SER A 249 -5.59 20.87 -14.96
C SER A 249 -4.35 20.72 -14.09
N LEU A 250 -4.14 21.69 -13.21
CA LEU A 250 -3.22 21.64 -12.09
C LEU A 250 -4.03 21.81 -10.83
N ALA A 251 -3.88 20.89 -9.88
CA ALA A 251 -4.41 21.08 -8.54
C ALA A 251 -3.25 21.22 -7.53
N MET A 252 -3.49 21.98 -6.45
CA MET A 252 -2.56 22.18 -5.31
C MET A 252 -3.27 21.77 -4.02
N PHE A 253 -2.69 20.80 -3.29
CA PHE A 253 -3.37 19.95 -2.29
C PHE A 253 -2.37 19.01 -1.55
N LYS A 254 -2.88 17.91 -0.95
CA LYS A 254 -2.20 16.65 -0.51
C LYS A 254 -3.01 15.39 -1.06
N GLU A 255 -2.43 14.20 -1.40
CA GLU A 255 -2.55 13.38 -2.69
C GLU A 255 -3.38 12.01 -2.85
N VAL A 256 -3.72 11.44 -4.10
CA VAL A 256 -4.29 10.02 -4.47
C VAL A 256 -4.20 9.42 -6.00
N TYR A 257 -5.09 8.47 -6.52
CA TYR A 257 -4.95 7.10 -7.26
C TYR A 257 -5.66 6.80 -8.67
N THR A 258 -5.34 5.73 -9.50
CA THR A 258 -6.01 5.38 -10.86
C THR A 258 -6.08 3.93 -11.51
N GLU A 259 -6.82 3.71 -12.65
CA GLU A 259 -6.69 2.55 -13.62
C GLU A 259 -6.31 2.84 -15.12
N LYS A 260 -6.74 3.94 -15.78
CA LYS A 260 -6.20 4.37 -17.12
C LYS A 260 -4.75 4.87 -16.96
N PRO A 261 -3.90 4.95 -18.02
CA PRO A 261 -2.58 5.58 -17.93
C PRO A 261 -2.66 7.08 -17.57
N ARG A 262 -2.66 7.42 -16.28
CA ARG A 262 -2.54 8.79 -15.79
C ARG A 262 -1.06 9.13 -15.76
N MET A 263 -0.63 9.82 -16.80
CA MET A 263 0.60 10.59 -16.75
C MET A 263 0.34 11.90 -16.02
N SER A 264 1.18 12.20 -15.04
CA SER A 264 1.15 13.48 -14.33
C SER A 264 2.53 13.91 -13.90
N ILE A 265 2.81 15.20 -13.97
CA ILE A 265 3.99 15.80 -13.33
C ILE A 265 3.55 16.18 -11.93
N GLN A 266 4.07 15.47 -10.92
CA GLN A 266 3.91 15.84 -9.52
C GLN A 266 5.21 16.48 -9.03
N GLY A 267 5.08 17.40 -8.07
CA GLY A 267 6.21 18.05 -7.48
C GLY A 267 5.84 18.93 -6.31
N TRP A 268 6.87 19.53 -5.73
CA TRP A 268 6.76 20.31 -4.51
C TRP A 268 7.44 21.66 -4.64
N PHE A 269 6.89 22.65 -3.96
CA PHE A 269 7.55 23.91 -3.67
C PHE A 269 8.13 23.84 -2.25
N HIS A 270 9.40 24.20 -2.11
CA HIS A 270 10.13 24.12 -0.83
C HIS A 270 10.26 25.49 -0.16
N GLY A 271 10.33 25.50 1.17
CA GLY A 271 10.78 26.67 1.92
C GLY A 271 12.31 26.86 1.85
N PRO A 272 12.85 27.96 2.42
CA PRO A 272 14.28 28.12 2.62
C PRO A 272 14.86 27.01 3.51
N LYS A 273 16.08 26.56 3.20
CA LYS A 273 16.71 25.38 3.84
C LYS A 273 16.85 25.50 5.37
N ASP A 274 16.97 26.71 5.91
CA ASP A 274 17.14 26.96 7.35
C ASP A 274 15.83 26.88 8.17
N THR A 275 14.72 26.42 7.58
CA THR A 275 13.38 26.44 8.21
C THR A 275 12.82 25.06 8.58
N SER A 276 13.62 23.99 8.48
CA SER A 276 13.20 22.61 8.76
C SER A 276 13.07 22.32 10.27
N THR A 277 11.95 22.70 10.86
CA THR A 277 11.47 22.08 12.10
C THR A 277 10.93 20.70 11.77
N HIS A 278 11.78 19.66 11.87
CA HIS A 278 11.39 18.27 11.62
C HIS A 278 10.24 17.87 12.54
N SER A 279 9.07 17.62 11.95
CA SER A 279 7.87 17.17 12.66
C SER A 279 7.98 15.68 12.98
N MET A 280 8.82 15.32 13.97
CA MET A 280 8.77 13.98 14.58
C MET A 280 7.41 13.70 15.27
N ALA A 281 6.48 14.66 15.28
CA ALA A 281 5.14 14.49 15.81
C ALA A 281 4.33 13.44 15.04
N THR A 282 4.42 13.35 13.70
CA THR A 282 3.63 12.37 12.91
C THR A 282 4.05 10.93 13.24
N VAL A 283 5.35 10.65 13.24
CA VAL A 283 5.91 9.33 13.62
C VAL A 283 5.58 8.98 15.08
N ASN A 284 5.71 9.92 16.02
CA ASN A 284 5.33 9.67 17.41
C ASN A 284 3.80 9.50 17.62
N GLN A 285 2.96 10.13 16.79
CA GLN A 285 1.51 9.92 16.79
C GLN A 285 1.11 8.56 16.21
N LEU A 286 1.83 8.08 15.19
CA LEU A 286 1.71 6.71 14.66
C LEU A 286 2.06 5.66 15.72
N ILE A 287 3.14 5.87 16.47
CA ILE A 287 3.58 4.94 17.53
C ILE A 287 2.59 4.94 18.72
N SER A 288 2.15 6.11 19.19
CA SER A 288 1.37 6.26 20.44
C SER A 288 -0.12 5.92 20.35
N LYS A 289 -0.66 5.59 19.17
CA LYS A 289 -2.08 5.25 18.98
C LYS A 289 -2.34 3.81 18.55
N VAL A 290 -1.30 2.98 18.37
CA VAL A 290 -1.40 1.53 18.17
C VAL A 290 -1.85 0.81 19.47
N ASP A 291 -1.76 1.47 20.63
CA ASP A 291 -2.10 0.90 21.94
C ASP A 291 -3.59 0.58 22.18
N ASN A 292 -4.49 0.87 21.23
CA ASN A 292 -5.91 0.51 21.29
C ASN A 292 -6.25 -0.81 20.56
N GLU A 293 -5.29 -1.73 20.38
CA GLU A 293 -5.60 -3.07 19.86
C GLU A 293 -6.28 -3.96 20.91
N ASP A 294 -7.10 -4.91 20.44
CA ASP A 294 -7.76 -5.90 21.31
C ASP A 294 -6.72 -6.59 22.21
N PRO A 295 -6.98 -6.72 23.52
CA PRO A 295 -6.05 -7.36 24.44
C PRO A 295 -5.88 -8.84 24.07
N PHE A 296 -4.68 -9.37 24.33
CA PHE A 296 -4.48 -10.81 24.26
C PHE A 296 -5.33 -11.50 25.34
N HIS A 297 -6.06 -12.53 24.93
CA HIS A 297 -6.71 -13.47 25.81
C HIS A 297 -5.70 -14.54 26.21
N ASP A 298 -5.28 -14.51 27.47
CA ASP A 298 -4.45 -15.58 28.04
C ASP A 298 -5.19 -16.91 27.94
N TYR A 299 -4.46 -17.96 27.55
CA TYR A 299 -4.95 -19.31 27.71
C TYR A 299 -4.80 -19.69 29.19
N ASP A 300 -5.83 -20.31 29.75
CA ASP A 300 -5.62 -21.20 30.90
C ASP A 300 -4.56 -22.27 30.52
N ASP A 301 -4.01 -23.01 31.49
CA ASP A 301 -2.94 -24.01 31.24
C ASP A 301 -3.43 -25.29 30.52
N VAL A 302 -4.42 -25.14 29.63
CA VAL A 302 -5.04 -26.16 28.76
C VAL A 302 -4.04 -26.76 27.77
N ALA A 303 -2.94 -26.04 27.51
CA ALA A 303 -1.80 -26.51 26.71
C ALA A 303 -0.75 -27.26 27.55
N GLY A 304 -1.20 -28.19 28.41
CA GLY A 304 -0.35 -29.10 29.20
C GLY A 304 0.68 -29.86 28.35
N ASP A 305 1.75 -30.37 28.99
CA ASP A 305 2.98 -31.05 28.49
C ASP A 305 3.38 -30.84 27.01
N ALA A 306 4.64 -30.46 26.76
CA ALA A 306 5.24 -30.40 25.43
C ALA A 306 4.96 -31.64 24.56
N ASN A 307 4.79 -32.81 25.20
CA ASN A 307 4.59 -34.11 24.55
C ASN A 307 3.12 -34.57 24.42
N ALA A 308 2.14 -33.69 24.62
CA ALA A 308 0.72 -34.06 24.56
C ALA A 308 0.27 -34.46 23.13
N VAL A 309 0.22 -35.77 22.88
CA VAL A 309 -0.31 -36.36 21.63
C VAL A 309 -1.80 -36.08 21.49
N LEU A 310 -2.24 -35.73 20.28
CA LEU A 310 -3.67 -35.56 19.95
C LEU A 310 -4.45 -36.83 20.29
N THR A 311 -5.45 -36.68 21.16
CA THR A 311 -6.38 -37.76 21.52
C THR A 311 -7.32 -38.10 20.36
N GLU A 312 -8.04 -39.22 20.44
CA GLU A 312 -9.06 -39.52 19.43
C GLU A 312 -10.24 -38.53 19.49
N GLU A 313 -10.57 -38.01 20.68
CA GLU A 313 -11.57 -36.94 20.87
C GLU A 313 -11.11 -35.62 20.22
N ASP A 314 -9.81 -35.28 20.34
CA ASP A 314 -9.24 -34.14 19.60
C ASP A 314 -9.40 -34.33 18.08
N LYS A 315 -9.07 -35.52 17.56
CA LYS A 315 -9.17 -35.81 16.12
C LYS A 315 -10.61 -35.77 15.62
N GLU A 316 -11.56 -36.27 16.42
CA GLU A 316 -12.99 -36.20 16.10
C GLU A 316 -13.44 -34.74 16.02
N GLU A 317 -13.15 -33.90 17.03
CA GLU A 317 -13.52 -32.48 16.98
C GLU A 317 -12.82 -31.75 15.84
N LEU A 318 -11.50 -31.95 15.66
CA LEU A 318 -10.73 -31.28 14.60
C LEU A 318 -11.23 -31.68 13.21
N SER A 319 -11.59 -32.94 12.98
CA SER A 319 -12.10 -33.42 11.69
C SER A 319 -13.44 -32.78 11.28
N SER A 320 -14.18 -32.17 12.21
CA SER A 320 -15.40 -31.42 11.90
C SER A 320 -15.17 -30.10 11.15
N PHE A 321 -13.93 -29.60 11.11
CA PHE A 321 -13.59 -28.36 10.42
C PHE A 321 -12.24 -28.35 9.69
N ILE A 322 -11.28 -29.19 10.08
CA ILE A 322 -9.98 -29.36 9.41
C ILE A 322 -10.01 -30.58 8.50
N ASN A 323 -9.35 -30.48 7.35
CA ASN A 323 -9.07 -31.62 6.48
C ASN A 323 -8.30 -32.73 7.23
N SER A 324 -8.94 -33.88 7.37
CA SER A 324 -8.41 -35.04 8.11
C SER A 324 -7.04 -35.57 7.63
N ALA A 325 -6.59 -35.18 6.43
CA ALA A 325 -5.23 -35.46 5.97
C ALA A 325 -4.16 -34.90 6.92
N TYR A 326 -4.40 -33.73 7.53
CA TYR A 326 -3.48 -33.07 8.46
C TYR A 326 -3.41 -33.72 9.84
N LEU A 327 -4.40 -34.54 10.21
CA LEU A 327 -4.48 -35.20 11.52
C LEU A 327 -3.73 -36.54 11.57
N LYS A 328 -3.10 -36.94 10.47
CA LYS A 328 -2.31 -38.19 10.35
C LYS A 328 -0.91 -37.99 10.95
N PRO A 329 -0.37 -38.98 11.71
CA PRO A 329 0.96 -38.87 12.30
C PRO A 329 2.07 -38.49 11.30
N ASP A 330 2.09 -39.14 10.13
CA ASP A 330 3.04 -38.84 9.04
C ASP A 330 2.92 -37.41 8.49
N ALA A 331 1.73 -36.81 8.52
CA ALA A 331 1.52 -35.43 8.10
C ALA A 331 2.02 -34.46 9.17
N ILE A 332 1.71 -34.70 10.44
CA ILE A 332 2.19 -33.91 11.58
C ILE A 332 3.73 -33.92 11.64
N GLY A 333 4.36 -35.08 11.47
CA GLY A 333 5.83 -35.19 11.44
C GLY A 333 6.48 -34.35 10.33
N LYS A 334 5.90 -34.35 9.11
CA LYS A 334 6.38 -33.53 7.99
C LYS A 334 6.14 -32.03 8.20
N MET A 335 5.00 -31.66 8.81
CA MET A 335 4.74 -30.27 9.17
C MET A 335 5.73 -29.78 10.23
N LEU A 336 6.09 -30.64 11.19
CA LEU A 336 7.08 -30.33 12.22
C LEU A 336 8.48 -30.12 11.63
N GLU A 337 8.94 -31.04 10.79
CA GLU A 337 10.23 -30.96 10.10
C GLU A 337 10.34 -29.65 9.30
N LYS A 338 9.36 -29.37 8.44
CA LYS A 338 9.33 -28.13 7.64
C LYS A 338 9.26 -26.86 8.51
N PHE A 339 8.45 -26.84 9.56
CA PHE A 339 8.34 -25.66 10.42
C PHE A 339 9.61 -25.41 11.24
N GLN A 340 10.34 -26.45 11.64
CA GLN A 340 11.63 -26.32 12.31
C GLN A 340 12.74 -25.80 11.38
N GLU A 341 12.70 -26.15 10.10
CA GLU A 341 13.65 -25.67 9.09
C GLU A 341 13.35 -24.23 8.64
N GLU A 342 12.09 -23.93 8.29
CA GLU A 342 11.72 -22.69 7.62
C GLU A 342 11.11 -21.62 8.55
N SER A 343 10.82 -21.94 9.82
CA SER A 343 10.06 -21.10 10.77
C SER A 343 8.67 -20.63 10.28
N HIS A 344 8.20 -21.17 9.15
CA HIS A 344 6.88 -20.96 8.60
C HIS A 344 6.38 -22.20 7.86
N ILE A 345 5.07 -22.29 7.64
CA ILE A 345 4.46 -23.32 6.80
C ILE A 345 3.14 -22.84 6.20
N LEU A 346 2.92 -23.17 4.92
CA LEU A 346 1.66 -22.92 4.22
C LEU A 346 0.93 -24.26 3.99
N LEU A 347 -0.25 -24.40 4.57
CA LEU A 347 -1.12 -25.57 4.47
C LEU A 347 -2.21 -25.29 3.43
N TYR A 348 -2.39 -26.18 2.47
CA TYR A 348 -3.37 -26.07 1.38
C TYR A 348 -4.60 -26.94 1.66
N ASP A 349 -5.77 -26.53 1.21
CA ASP A 349 -7.03 -27.23 1.43
C ASP A 349 -7.24 -27.56 2.93
N PHE A 350 -7.00 -26.55 3.78
CA PHE A 350 -6.86 -26.70 5.23
C PHE A 350 -8.17 -27.06 5.93
N LEU A 351 -9.27 -26.36 5.62
CA LEU A 351 -10.59 -26.72 6.12
C LEU A 351 -11.19 -27.90 5.34
N SER A 352 -12.07 -28.64 6.00
CA SER A 352 -12.86 -29.71 5.38
C SER A 352 -13.82 -29.17 4.32
N ASP A 353 -14.09 -29.98 3.29
CA ASP A 353 -14.90 -29.64 2.11
C ASP A 353 -16.25 -29.01 2.48
N ASP A 354 -16.98 -29.62 3.43
CA ASP A 354 -18.28 -29.14 3.93
C ASP A 354 -18.24 -27.69 4.45
N VAL A 355 -17.14 -27.30 5.09
CA VAL A 355 -16.97 -25.96 5.66
C VAL A 355 -16.54 -24.97 4.57
N ILE A 356 -15.52 -25.30 3.79
CA ILE A 356 -15.01 -24.38 2.76
C ILE A 356 -16.04 -24.13 1.66
N ASP A 357 -16.80 -25.12 1.22
CA ASP A 357 -17.78 -24.92 0.15
C ASP A 357 -18.97 -24.06 0.63
N CYS A 358 -19.39 -24.21 1.89
CA CYS A 358 -20.36 -23.32 2.50
C CYS A 358 -19.82 -21.87 2.60
N VAL A 359 -18.55 -21.70 2.99
CA VAL A 359 -17.93 -20.37 3.06
C VAL A 359 -17.82 -19.75 1.67
N ARG A 360 -17.29 -20.47 0.66
CA ARG A 360 -17.15 -20.00 -0.74
C ARG A 360 -18.49 -19.55 -1.33
N GLU A 361 -19.56 -20.32 -1.14
CA GLU A 361 -20.90 -19.96 -1.63
C GLU A 361 -21.36 -18.62 -1.02
N LEU A 362 -21.19 -18.45 0.29
CA LEU A 362 -21.61 -17.25 1.02
C LEU A 362 -20.71 -16.03 0.74
N CYS A 363 -19.38 -16.21 0.56
CA CYS A 363 -18.49 -15.16 0.06
C CYS A 363 -19.02 -14.61 -1.27
N CYS A 364 -19.29 -15.50 -2.22
CA CYS A 364 -19.78 -15.15 -3.54
C CYS A 364 -21.17 -14.49 -3.50
N GLU A 365 -22.03 -14.85 -2.54
CA GLU A 365 -23.32 -14.19 -2.32
C GLU A 365 -23.17 -12.77 -1.77
N GLU A 366 -22.31 -12.56 -0.77
CA GLU A 366 -22.04 -11.24 -0.23
C GLU A 366 -21.36 -10.31 -1.24
N ASP A 367 -20.39 -10.79 -2.01
CA ASP A 367 -19.74 -9.99 -3.06
C ASP A 367 -20.73 -9.56 -4.15
N ARG A 368 -21.60 -10.48 -4.60
CA ARG A 368 -22.70 -10.15 -5.53
C ARG A 368 -23.67 -9.12 -4.94
N ARG A 369 -23.97 -9.20 -3.64
CA ARG A 369 -24.86 -8.27 -2.93
C ARG A 369 -24.25 -6.87 -2.81
N HIS A 370 -22.96 -6.80 -2.50
CA HIS A 370 -22.21 -5.54 -2.34
C HIS A 370 -21.64 -4.98 -3.65
N LYS A 371 -21.77 -5.71 -4.77
CA LYS A 371 -21.24 -5.38 -6.09
C LYS A 371 -19.71 -5.24 -6.10
N LEU A 372 -19.03 -6.15 -5.41
CA LEU A 372 -17.58 -6.23 -5.41
C LEU A 372 -17.09 -7.05 -6.62
N GLY A 373 -15.94 -6.67 -7.18
CA GLY A 373 -15.34 -7.31 -8.35
C GLY A 373 -15.91 -6.83 -9.70
N GLN A 374 -15.72 -7.66 -10.74
CA GLN A 374 -16.24 -7.46 -12.11
C GLN A 374 -15.87 -6.14 -12.84
N GLY A 375 -14.84 -5.42 -12.40
CA GLY A 375 -14.41 -4.15 -13.01
C GLY A 375 -15.03 -2.90 -12.40
N THR A 376 -15.93 -3.02 -11.42
CA THR A 376 -16.64 -1.86 -10.84
C THR A 376 -16.01 -1.38 -9.54
N ILE A 377 -15.51 -0.13 -9.53
CA ILE A 377 -15.01 0.54 -8.33
C ILE A 377 -16.11 0.51 -7.25
N PRO A 378 -15.88 -0.15 -6.10
CA PRO A 378 -16.89 -0.26 -5.07
C PRO A 378 -17.07 1.07 -4.34
N LYS A 379 -18.27 1.27 -3.78
CA LYS A 379 -18.49 2.37 -2.84
C LYS A 379 -17.74 2.12 -1.54
N TYR A 380 -17.33 3.19 -0.86
CA TYR A 380 -16.68 3.12 0.44
C TYR A 380 -17.51 2.37 1.49
N GLU A 381 -18.84 2.49 1.45
CA GLU A 381 -19.76 1.84 2.39
C GLU A 381 -20.14 0.41 1.97
N ALA A 382 -19.57 -0.12 0.88
CA ALA A 382 -19.87 -1.46 0.40
C ALA A 382 -19.43 -2.50 1.44
N GLY A 383 -20.38 -3.28 1.94
CA GLY A 383 -20.14 -4.30 2.97
C GLY A 383 -20.24 -3.83 4.41
N TYR A 384 -20.58 -2.56 4.68
CA TYR A 384 -20.83 -2.09 6.04
C TYR A 384 -22.13 -2.68 6.63
N GLY A 385 -22.14 -2.88 7.95
CA GLY A 385 -23.31 -3.35 8.70
C GLY A 385 -23.39 -4.87 8.80
N GLU A 386 -24.50 -5.38 9.36
CA GLU A 386 -24.72 -6.83 9.60
C GLU A 386 -23.62 -7.52 10.44
N GLY A 387 -22.87 -6.74 11.22
CA GLY A 387 -21.72 -7.18 12.03
C GLY A 387 -20.36 -6.82 11.43
N TRP A 388 -20.30 -6.30 10.19
CA TRP A 388 -19.08 -5.75 9.57
C TRP A 388 -18.92 -4.26 9.86
N GLU A 389 -17.75 -3.87 10.36
CA GLU A 389 -17.37 -2.50 10.68
C GLU A 389 -16.05 -2.11 9.97
N PRO A 390 -15.92 -0.87 9.47
CA PRO A 390 -14.68 -0.41 8.85
C PRO A 390 -13.60 -0.09 9.87
N ILE A 391 -12.42 -0.67 9.67
CA ILE A 391 -11.21 -0.40 10.45
C ILE A 391 -10.34 0.61 9.71
N GLY A 392 -9.71 1.49 10.49
CA GLY A 392 -8.81 2.55 10.05
C GLY A 392 -7.66 2.78 11.03
N PRO A 393 -6.95 3.91 10.95
CA PRO A 393 -7.10 5.00 9.97
C PRO A 393 -6.41 4.68 8.63
N PRO A 394 -6.88 5.26 7.50
CA PRO A 394 -6.46 4.83 6.16
C PRO A 394 -4.98 5.07 5.84
N HIS A 395 -4.28 5.94 6.56
CA HIS A 395 -2.82 6.10 6.41
C HIS A 395 -2.00 4.96 7.08
N MET A 396 -2.68 3.96 7.66
CA MET A 396 -2.08 2.77 8.25
C MET A 396 -2.75 1.49 7.76
N ARG A 397 -4.08 1.49 7.69
CA ARG A 397 -4.91 0.31 7.37
C ARG A 397 -6.31 0.73 6.92
N ARG A 398 -6.91 -0.05 6.03
CA ARG A 398 -8.35 0.02 5.72
C ARG A 398 -8.84 -1.40 5.44
N TYR A 399 -9.82 -1.90 6.18
CA TYR A 399 -10.48 -3.20 5.93
C TYR A 399 -11.79 -3.28 6.70
N LEU A 400 -12.61 -4.31 6.44
CA LEU A 400 -13.76 -4.60 7.29
C LEU A 400 -13.42 -5.66 8.34
N LYS A 401 -13.76 -5.41 9.61
CA LYS A 401 -13.72 -6.39 10.70
C LYS A 401 -15.14 -6.86 11.01
N TYR A 402 -15.33 -8.16 11.20
CA TYR A 402 -16.59 -8.70 11.70
C TYR A 402 -16.56 -8.89 13.22
N ASP A 403 -17.52 -8.29 13.93
CA ASP A 403 -17.73 -8.43 15.37
C ASP A 403 -19.16 -8.92 15.73
N GLY A 404 -19.86 -9.52 14.77
CA GLY A 404 -21.15 -10.16 15.01
C GLY A 404 -21.03 -11.50 15.74
N GLN A 405 -22.19 -12.10 16.03
CA GLN A 405 -22.26 -13.39 16.73
C GLN A 405 -21.85 -14.57 15.82
N PRO A 406 -21.21 -15.61 16.38
CA PRO A 406 -20.80 -16.80 15.61
C PRO A 406 -22.00 -17.64 15.18
N ALA A 407 -21.88 -18.30 14.02
CA ALA A 407 -22.81 -19.31 13.54
C ALA A 407 -22.05 -20.45 12.85
N GLN A 408 -22.52 -21.68 13.05
CA GLN A 408 -21.97 -22.84 12.33
C GLN A 408 -22.16 -22.71 10.81
N PRO A 409 -21.29 -23.37 10.00
CA PRO A 409 -21.45 -23.46 8.55
C PRO A 409 -22.79 -24.09 8.17
N LYS A 410 -23.64 -23.31 7.52
CA LYS A 410 -24.93 -23.72 6.93
C LYS A 410 -25.41 -22.65 5.97
N LYS A 411 -26.19 -23.04 4.96
CA LYS A 411 -26.86 -22.09 4.07
C LYS A 411 -27.76 -21.15 4.87
N GLY A 412 -27.65 -19.85 4.60
CA GLY A 412 -28.39 -18.79 5.30
C GLY A 412 -27.75 -18.24 6.58
N SER A 413 -26.58 -18.75 7.01
CA SER A 413 -25.68 -17.98 7.88
C SER A 413 -25.04 -16.83 7.08
N SER A 414 -24.66 -15.71 7.72
CA SER A 414 -23.74 -14.75 7.09
C SER A 414 -22.32 -15.32 7.06
N VAL A 415 -21.47 -14.88 6.12
CA VAL A 415 -20.10 -15.41 6.05
C VAL A 415 -19.32 -15.02 7.29
N GLY A 416 -19.45 -13.76 7.75
CA GLY A 416 -18.80 -13.25 8.95
C GLY A 416 -19.13 -14.06 10.21
N ALA A 417 -20.36 -14.53 10.37
CA ALA A 417 -20.74 -15.39 11.50
C ALA A 417 -20.02 -16.75 11.47
N ILE A 418 -19.76 -17.30 10.27
CA ILE A 418 -18.96 -18.53 10.11
C ILE A 418 -17.48 -18.25 10.38
N LEU A 419 -16.95 -17.09 9.95
CA LEU A 419 -15.58 -16.69 10.29
C LEU A 419 -15.40 -16.52 11.80
N GLN A 420 -16.39 -15.95 12.50
CA GLN A 420 -16.36 -15.82 13.96
C GLN A 420 -16.45 -17.19 14.67
N TRP A 421 -17.17 -18.15 14.09
CA TRP A 421 -17.15 -19.54 14.56
C TRP A 421 -15.78 -20.22 14.31
N LEU A 422 -15.16 -19.99 13.15
CA LEU A 422 -13.80 -20.46 12.86
C LEU A 422 -12.76 -19.83 13.80
N LYS A 423 -12.88 -18.53 14.12
CA LYS A 423 -12.06 -17.84 15.13
C LYS A 423 -12.10 -18.58 16.47
N GLN A 424 -13.30 -18.95 16.93
CA GLN A 424 -13.48 -19.73 18.15
C GLN A 424 -12.89 -21.14 18.06
N LYS A 425 -12.95 -21.77 16.88
CA LYS A 425 -12.34 -23.09 16.64
C LYS A 425 -10.81 -23.04 16.56
N PHE A 426 -10.21 -21.96 16.05
CA PHE A 426 -8.75 -21.78 16.01
C PHE A 426 -8.13 -21.39 17.36
N VAL A 427 -8.94 -21.19 18.40
CA VAL A 427 -8.49 -21.06 19.80
C VAL A 427 -9.02 -22.18 20.70
N SER A 428 -9.62 -23.24 20.14
CA SER A 428 -10.12 -24.37 20.92
C SER A 428 -8.98 -25.25 21.44
N ALA A 429 -9.17 -25.91 22.58
CA ALA A 429 -8.14 -26.74 23.18
C ALA A 429 -7.57 -27.84 22.26
N PRO A 430 -8.38 -28.57 21.45
CA PRO A 430 -7.86 -29.47 20.42
C PRO A 430 -7.00 -28.75 19.37
N PHE A 431 -7.39 -27.56 18.95
CA PHE A 431 -6.63 -26.80 17.94
C PHE A 431 -5.28 -26.34 18.47
N LEU A 432 -5.23 -25.86 19.72
CA LEU A 432 -3.98 -25.47 20.37
C LEU A 432 -3.04 -26.67 20.55
N ARG A 433 -3.57 -27.86 20.86
CA ARG A 433 -2.78 -29.12 20.83
C ARG A 433 -2.31 -29.47 19.43
N PHE A 434 -3.14 -29.27 18.40
CA PHE A 434 -2.76 -29.51 17.00
C PHE A 434 -1.61 -28.59 16.57
N LEU A 435 -1.72 -27.27 16.77
CA LEU A 435 -0.64 -26.31 16.52
C LEU A 435 0.66 -26.68 17.25
N LYS A 436 0.55 -27.00 18.54
CA LYS A 436 1.69 -27.41 19.36
C LYS A 436 2.38 -28.65 18.80
N SER A 437 1.63 -29.60 18.23
CA SER A 437 2.19 -30.87 17.73
C SER A 437 3.09 -30.72 16.49
N PHE A 438 2.92 -29.67 15.68
CA PHE A 438 3.80 -29.37 14.54
C PHE A 438 4.65 -28.10 14.67
N THR A 439 4.43 -27.26 15.69
CA THR A 439 5.32 -26.10 15.95
C THR A 439 6.31 -26.33 17.08
N SER A 440 6.04 -27.29 17.99
CA SER A 440 6.77 -27.47 19.26
C SER A 440 6.80 -26.23 20.19
N LEU A 441 5.98 -25.20 19.92
CA LEU A 441 5.96 -23.95 20.68
C LEU A 441 5.03 -24.05 21.90
N LYS A 442 5.41 -23.37 23.00
CA LYS A 442 4.47 -23.10 24.09
C LYS A 442 3.65 -21.85 23.73
N LEU A 443 2.38 -22.07 23.40
CA LEU A 443 1.38 -21.03 23.17
C LEU A 443 0.92 -20.48 24.52
N LEU A 444 0.86 -19.16 24.68
CA LEU A 444 0.54 -18.49 25.96
C LEU A 444 -0.78 -17.75 25.95
N SER A 445 -1.04 -17.00 24.87
CA SER A 445 -2.23 -16.17 24.73
C SER A 445 -2.53 -15.92 23.26
N SER A 446 -3.74 -15.46 22.93
CA SER A 446 -4.08 -15.07 21.56
C SER A 446 -4.99 -13.86 21.45
N LYS A 447 -4.93 -13.22 20.29
CA LYS A 447 -5.95 -12.29 19.81
C LYS A 447 -6.18 -12.54 18.33
N GLY A 448 -7.37 -12.22 17.83
CA GLY A 448 -7.65 -12.39 16.42
C GLY A 448 -8.90 -11.65 15.97
N GLU A 449 -9.05 -11.50 14.67
CA GLU A 449 -10.12 -10.74 14.05
C GLU A 449 -10.52 -11.33 12.70
N CYS A 450 -11.82 -11.29 12.43
CA CYS A 450 -12.39 -11.74 11.17
C CYS A 450 -12.33 -10.59 10.16
N ARG A 451 -11.31 -10.58 9.30
CA ARG A 451 -11.12 -9.54 8.28
C ARG A 451 -11.93 -9.82 7.01
N ARG A 452 -12.14 -8.77 6.20
CA ARG A 452 -12.53 -8.79 4.78
C ARG A 452 -11.86 -7.60 4.10
N PHE A 453 -11.10 -7.89 3.05
CA PHE A 453 -10.47 -6.91 2.18
C PHE A 453 -11.27 -6.79 0.89
N ARG A 454 -11.78 -5.59 0.58
CA ARG A 454 -12.58 -5.30 -0.61
C ARG A 454 -11.68 -4.82 -1.76
N PRO A 455 -11.89 -5.32 -3.00
CA PRO A 455 -11.02 -4.99 -4.14
C PRO A 455 -10.90 -3.47 -4.36
N GLY A 456 -9.66 -2.96 -4.40
CA GLY A 456 -9.39 -1.54 -4.67
C GLY A 456 -9.77 -0.58 -3.55
N LEU A 457 -10.11 -1.08 -2.35
CA LEU A 457 -10.29 -0.26 -1.16
C LEU A 457 -9.33 -0.65 -0.04
N ASP A 458 -9.19 -1.92 0.28
CA ASP A 458 -8.70 -2.34 1.60
C ASP A 458 -7.27 -2.88 1.56
N TYR A 459 -6.44 -2.50 2.54
CA TYR A 459 -5.00 -2.74 2.63
C TYR A 459 -4.47 -2.59 4.07
N THR A 460 -3.23 -3.00 4.32
CA THR A 460 -2.43 -2.58 5.50
C THR A 460 -1.01 -2.18 5.09
N VAL A 461 -0.49 -1.13 5.72
CA VAL A 461 0.83 -0.53 5.47
C VAL A 461 1.80 -0.96 6.56
N ALA A 462 3.08 -1.20 6.24
CA ALA A 462 4.09 -1.53 7.24
C ALA A 462 4.46 -0.27 8.03
N HIS A 463 4.42 -0.33 9.36
CA HIS A 463 4.77 0.80 10.22
C HIS A 463 5.56 0.34 11.44
N TYR A 464 6.55 1.13 11.89
CA TYR A 464 7.44 0.78 13.01
C TYR A 464 6.68 0.40 14.31
N GLY A 465 5.48 0.94 14.53
CA GLY A 465 4.60 0.54 15.65
C GLY A 465 4.13 -0.93 15.62
N SER A 466 4.22 -1.61 14.47
CA SER A 466 3.88 -3.03 14.28
C SER A 466 5.07 -3.99 14.47
N ILE A 467 6.28 -3.49 14.77
CA ILE A 467 7.47 -4.35 14.94
C ILE A 467 7.23 -5.35 16.08
N CYS A 468 7.37 -6.63 15.74
CA CYS A 468 7.11 -7.72 16.66
C CYS A 468 8.31 -7.99 17.59
N LYS A 469 8.46 -7.16 18.63
CA LYS A 469 9.56 -7.23 19.63
C LYS A 469 9.58 -8.50 20.50
N GLN A 470 8.55 -9.32 20.44
CA GLN A 470 8.43 -10.62 21.13
C GLN A 470 8.04 -11.68 20.10
N GLY A 471 8.42 -12.94 20.31
CA GLY A 471 8.05 -14.02 19.41
C GLY A 471 6.54 -14.22 19.34
N ARG A 472 5.95 -14.07 18.15
CA ARG A 472 4.54 -14.33 17.89
C ARG A 472 4.39 -15.32 16.75
N LEU A 473 3.47 -16.25 16.91
CA LEU A 473 3.02 -17.14 15.85
C LEU A 473 1.82 -16.49 15.19
N ASN A 474 1.97 -16.09 13.92
CA ASN A 474 0.87 -15.62 13.09
C ASN A 474 0.17 -16.83 12.47
N LEU A 475 -1.15 -16.84 12.56
CA LEU A 475 -2.01 -17.77 11.85
C LEU A 475 -2.97 -17.00 10.98
N VAL A 476 -2.88 -17.20 9.67
CA VAL A 476 -3.75 -16.54 8.70
C VAL A 476 -4.39 -17.58 7.82
N TRP A 477 -5.70 -17.71 7.95
CA TRP A 477 -6.47 -18.50 7.02
C TRP A 477 -7.01 -17.59 5.91
N CYS A 478 -6.98 -18.07 4.67
CA CYS A 478 -7.27 -17.26 3.48
C CYS A 478 -8.30 -17.93 2.56
N THR A 479 -9.19 -17.11 1.97
CA THR A 479 -9.81 -17.43 0.69
C THR A 479 -9.90 -16.21 -0.20
N VAL A 480 -10.03 -16.53 -1.47
CA VAL A 480 -10.41 -15.64 -2.55
C VAL A 480 -11.38 -16.40 -3.47
N ASP A 481 -11.98 -15.71 -4.44
CA ASP A 481 -12.65 -16.36 -5.57
C ASP A 481 -11.63 -16.77 -6.65
N ASP A 482 -10.85 -17.82 -6.38
CA ASP A 482 -9.96 -18.48 -7.34
C ASP A 482 -10.57 -19.76 -7.96
N GLN A 483 -11.50 -20.42 -7.26
CA GLN A 483 -11.94 -21.79 -7.58
C GLN A 483 -13.43 -21.94 -7.97
N TYR A 484 -14.26 -20.91 -7.82
CA TYR A 484 -15.73 -21.02 -7.93
C TYR A 484 -16.24 -20.90 -9.39
N ASP A 485 -16.90 -21.96 -9.87
CA ASP A 485 -17.54 -22.05 -11.20
C ASP A 485 -19.07 -21.95 -11.12
N GLY A 486 -19.56 -20.88 -10.49
CA GLY A 486 -20.99 -20.63 -10.28
C GLY A 486 -21.80 -20.57 -11.59
N GLU A 487 -22.75 -21.49 -11.75
CA GLU A 487 -23.40 -21.78 -13.04
C GLU A 487 -24.32 -20.67 -13.60
N LYS A 488 -24.54 -19.55 -12.88
CA LYS A 488 -25.55 -18.53 -13.23
C LYS A 488 -25.07 -17.08 -13.04
N SER A 489 -24.41 -16.52 -14.05
CA SER A 489 -24.30 -15.06 -14.26
C SER A 489 -24.91 -14.67 -15.62
N ILE A 490 -25.47 -13.46 -15.71
CA ILE A 490 -26.40 -13.06 -16.80
C ILE A 490 -25.70 -12.18 -17.88
N ARG A 491 -24.38 -11.95 -17.80
CA ARG A 491 -23.65 -11.09 -18.75
C ARG A 491 -22.34 -11.71 -19.28
N LYS A 492 -21.89 -11.17 -20.42
CA LYS A 492 -20.80 -11.69 -21.25
C LYS A 492 -19.45 -11.60 -20.54
N GLU A 493 -18.55 -12.52 -20.91
CA GLU A 493 -17.19 -12.71 -20.40
C GLU A 493 -17.12 -13.38 -19.01
N LYS A 494 -17.27 -14.72 -19.02
CA LYS A 494 -16.82 -15.57 -17.92
C LYS A 494 -15.28 -15.66 -17.97
N MET A 495 -14.62 -15.28 -16.88
CA MET A 495 -13.23 -15.68 -16.60
C MET A 495 -13.25 -17.17 -16.22
N SER A 496 -12.39 -18.00 -16.80
CA SER A 496 -12.36 -19.43 -16.48
C SER A 496 -11.76 -19.67 -15.09
N LYS A 497 -11.96 -20.87 -14.55
CA LYS A 497 -11.31 -21.27 -13.29
C LYS A 497 -9.79 -21.16 -13.36
N GLN A 498 -9.18 -21.50 -14.50
CA GLN A 498 -7.73 -21.36 -14.68
C GLN A 498 -7.32 -19.88 -14.68
N ASP A 499 -8.00 -19.03 -15.44
CA ASP A 499 -7.72 -17.59 -15.50
C ASP A 499 -7.82 -16.93 -14.10
N LYS A 500 -8.80 -17.36 -13.28
CA LYS A 500 -8.93 -16.93 -11.88
C LYS A 500 -7.73 -17.38 -11.04
N MET A 501 -7.35 -18.66 -11.12
CA MET A 501 -6.21 -19.20 -10.39
C MET A 501 -4.90 -18.50 -10.79
N ASP A 502 -4.70 -18.26 -12.08
CA ASP A 502 -3.51 -17.58 -12.61
C ASP A 502 -3.44 -16.11 -12.15
N LEU A 503 -4.58 -15.40 -12.17
CA LEU A 503 -4.70 -14.01 -11.70
C LEU A 503 -4.33 -13.85 -10.21
N TRP A 504 -4.76 -14.78 -9.36
CA TRP A 504 -4.38 -14.78 -7.94
C TRP A 504 -2.95 -15.25 -7.70
N SER A 505 -2.47 -16.18 -8.53
CA SER A 505 -1.10 -16.73 -8.41
C SER A 505 -0.01 -15.80 -8.96
N SER A 506 -0.35 -14.76 -9.73
CA SER A 506 0.64 -13.76 -10.18
C SER A 506 0.95 -12.70 -9.13
N GLY A 507 0.04 -12.47 -8.17
CA GLY A 507 0.15 -11.39 -7.18
C GLY A 507 -0.25 -10.00 -7.70
N ASP A 508 -0.51 -9.82 -9.00
CA ASP A 508 -0.83 -8.50 -9.60
C ASP A 508 -2.14 -7.86 -9.09
N VAL A 509 -2.99 -8.66 -8.43
CA VAL A 509 -4.25 -8.23 -7.81
C VAL A 509 -4.13 -7.90 -6.33
N GLY A 510 -2.92 -7.91 -5.77
CA GLY A 510 -2.68 -7.60 -4.36
C GLY A 510 -3.26 -8.66 -3.42
N GLY A 511 -3.63 -8.24 -2.21
CA GLY A 511 -4.18 -9.09 -1.16
C GLY A 511 -3.19 -10.10 -0.56
N PHE A 512 -1.92 -10.11 -0.98
CA PHE A 512 -0.89 -11.00 -0.44
C PHE A 512 -0.29 -10.43 0.84
N GLU A 513 0.15 -11.31 1.74
CA GLU A 513 0.86 -10.90 2.95
C GLU A 513 2.38 -10.87 2.69
N CYS A 514 3.04 -9.81 3.12
CA CYS A 514 4.50 -9.68 3.10
C CYS A 514 5.04 -9.58 4.53
N TYR A 515 6.13 -10.30 4.78
CA TYR A 515 6.95 -10.19 5.96
C TYR A 515 8.30 -9.61 5.56
N VAL A 516 8.70 -8.51 6.21
CA VAL A 516 9.89 -7.73 5.87
C VAL A 516 10.74 -7.56 7.14
N GLU A 517 12.06 -7.52 6.99
CA GLU A 517 12.95 -7.21 8.12
C GLU A 517 12.73 -5.75 8.58
N ALA A 518 12.88 -5.49 9.87
CA ALA A 518 12.88 -4.12 10.38
C ALA A 518 14.33 -3.62 10.45
N GLU A 519 14.69 -2.67 9.57
CA GLU A 519 16.00 -2.02 9.60
C GLU A 519 16.22 -1.28 10.94
N GLU A 520 17.44 -1.38 11.49
CA GLU A 520 17.85 -0.54 12.62
C GLU A 520 18.01 0.92 12.17
N GLU A 521 17.55 1.88 12.99
CA GLU A 521 17.49 3.31 12.66
C GLU A 521 18.83 3.88 12.13
N THR A 522 18.92 4.10 10.82
CA THR A 522 19.94 4.98 10.23
C THR A 522 19.29 6.13 9.45
N THR A 523 19.00 7.20 10.19
CA THR A 523 18.54 8.54 9.76
C THR A 523 17.03 8.75 9.55
N ALA A 524 16.57 9.93 9.96
CA ALA A 524 15.16 10.37 9.92
C ALA A 524 14.67 10.79 8.51
N GLU A 525 15.38 10.41 7.44
CA GLU A 525 14.94 10.56 6.05
C GLU A 525 14.42 9.23 5.46
N ALA A 526 14.58 8.12 6.17
CA ALA A 526 14.15 6.77 5.76
C ALA A 526 12.78 6.34 6.35
N SER A 527 12.16 7.13 7.22
CA SER A 527 11.08 6.66 8.11
C SER A 527 9.70 6.43 7.48
N ASP A 528 9.46 6.91 6.26
CA ASP A 528 8.09 7.18 5.79
C ASP A 528 7.62 6.27 4.63
N VAL A 529 8.50 5.47 4.02
CA VAL A 529 8.15 4.40 3.06
C VAL A 529 9.19 3.28 3.15
N PHE A 530 8.76 2.04 3.42
CA PHE A 530 9.64 0.89 3.27
C PHE A 530 9.96 0.67 1.79
N LYS A 531 11.24 0.81 1.43
CA LYS A 531 11.71 0.40 0.11
C LYS A 531 12.04 -1.07 0.15
N MET A 532 11.45 -1.84 -0.76
CA MET A 532 12.17 -2.98 -1.31
C MET A 532 13.24 -2.40 -2.21
N ASP A 533 14.50 -2.44 -1.79
CA ASP A 533 15.62 -2.17 -2.69
C ASP A 533 15.68 -3.30 -3.74
N ASP A 534 16.13 -2.98 -4.96
CA ASP A 534 16.03 -3.87 -6.13
C ASP A 534 16.75 -5.24 -5.96
N ASP A 535 17.63 -5.38 -4.97
CA ASP A 535 18.39 -6.61 -4.66
C ASP A 535 17.85 -7.43 -3.46
N ASP A 536 17.07 -6.84 -2.53
CA ASP A 536 16.61 -7.49 -1.28
C ASP A 536 15.07 -7.45 -1.15
N GLY A 537 14.42 -8.53 -1.59
CA GLY A 537 12.96 -8.71 -1.52
C GLY A 537 12.42 -9.07 -0.12
N PRO A 538 11.10 -9.29 0.03
CA PRO A 538 10.51 -9.65 1.32
C PRO A 538 11.05 -11.00 1.81
N LEU A 539 11.28 -11.12 3.13
CA LEU A 539 11.72 -12.38 3.77
C LEU A 539 10.72 -13.51 3.55
N LEU A 540 9.42 -13.20 3.47
CA LEU A 540 8.36 -14.13 3.08
C LEU A 540 7.21 -13.37 2.41
N GLN A 541 6.74 -13.89 1.28
CA GLN A 541 5.50 -13.46 0.62
C GLN A 541 4.51 -14.62 0.56
N VAL A 542 3.30 -14.41 1.08
CA VAL A 542 2.22 -15.40 1.10
C VAL A 542 1.09 -14.91 0.20
N LEU A 543 1.00 -15.50 -1.00
CA LEU A 543 -0.04 -15.17 -1.98
C LEU A 543 -1.44 -15.55 -1.50
N ALA A 544 -2.42 -14.71 -1.82
CA ALA A 544 -3.82 -14.96 -1.51
C ALA A 544 -4.38 -16.14 -2.34
N ARG A 545 -4.98 -17.12 -1.67
CA ARG A 545 -5.48 -18.36 -2.30
C ARG A 545 -6.62 -18.97 -1.50
N SER A 546 -7.50 -19.75 -2.13
CA SER A 546 -8.58 -20.42 -1.41
C SER A 546 -8.11 -21.56 -0.50
N ASN A 547 -8.66 -21.55 0.71
CA ASN A 547 -8.51 -22.58 1.74
C ASN A 547 -7.07 -22.82 2.20
N THR A 548 -6.24 -21.77 2.23
CA THR A 548 -4.86 -21.87 2.72
C THR A 548 -4.74 -21.36 4.16
N MET A 549 -3.97 -22.07 4.99
CA MET A 549 -3.57 -21.63 6.33
C MET A 549 -2.06 -21.37 6.33
N SER A 550 -1.67 -20.11 6.49
CA SER A 550 -0.31 -19.69 6.74
C SER A 550 -0.03 -19.71 8.24
N VAL A 551 1.10 -20.29 8.65
CA VAL A 551 1.58 -20.29 10.03
C VAL A 551 3.03 -19.79 10.02
N VAL A 552 3.31 -18.65 10.65
CA VAL A 552 4.62 -17.96 10.57
C VAL A 552 5.10 -17.56 11.97
N LEU A 553 6.31 -17.96 12.36
CA LEU A 553 6.95 -17.47 13.58
C LEU A 553 7.66 -16.13 13.33
N GLN A 554 7.04 -15.04 13.77
CA GLN A 554 7.53 -13.67 13.61
C GLN A 554 8.36 -13.25 14.83
N VAL A 555 9.59 -12.82 14.58
CA VAL A 555 10.50 -12.20 15.56
C VAL A 555 11.21 -11.04 14.88
N GLY A 556 11.03 -9.80 15.38
CA GLY A 556 11.69 -8.61 14.82
C GLY A 556 11.18 -8.12 13.46
N MET A 557 10.44 -8.92 12.71
CA MET A 557 9.90 -8.57 11.38
C MET A 557 8.67 -7.65 11.47
N LEU A 558 8.34 -7.01 10.34
CA LEU A 558 7.08 -6.35 10.04
C LEU A 558 6.14 -7.27 9.25
N ILE A 559 4.84 -6.96 9.25
CA ILE A 559 3.81 -7.65 8.46
C ILE A 559 2.85 -6.62 7.83
N MET A 560 2.45 -6.86 6.59
CA MET A 560 1.54 -6.02 5.80
C MET A 560 0.73 -6.88 4.81
N THR A 561 -0.39 -6.35 4.32
CA THR A 561 -1.28 -6.97 3.33
C THR A 561 -1.54 -5.97 2.20
N THR A 562 -1.15 -6.29 0.98
CA THR A 562 -1.29 -5.38 -0.17
C THR A 562 -2.76 -5.19 -0.59
N GLY A 563 -3.07 -4.03 -1.18
CA GLY A 563 -4.45 -3.63 -1.57
C GLY A 563 -4.91 -4.04 -2.96
#